data_AF-Q9AVZ1-F1
#
_entry.id   AF-Q9AVZ1-F1
#
_cell.length_a   1.000
_cell.length_b   1.000
_cell.length_c   1.000
_cell.angle_alpha   90.00
_cell.angle_beta   90.00
_cell.angle_gamma   90.00
#
_symmetry.space_group_name_H-M   'P 1'
#
loop_
_entity.id
_entity.type
_entity.pdbx_description
1 polymer ?
#
loop_
_entity_poly.entity_id
_entity_poly.type
_entity_poly.pdbx_seq_one_letter_code
_entity_poly.pdbx_strand_id
1 'polypeptide(L)'
;MDNSKIITIRKIIHLVRKINKMKIIFQEDKLFDKITKIIEKKLLNLGIIKDKERFKNKKLKYHEFQKRMFYRVLKKKIPKLTLSLSIKLILCRKVLINNEIINDPFVLISKKFENSIKLIKYPFY
;
A
#
# COMPACT_ATOMS: atom_id res chain seq x y z
N MET A 1 21.60 2.21 4.79
CA MET A 1 20.18 2.12 4.37
C MET A 1 19.46 3.34 4.90
N ASP A 2 19.03 4.24 4.03
CA ASP A 2 18.33 5.46 4.43
C ASP A 2 17.00 5.14 5.14
N ASN A 3 16.96 5.41 6.45
CA ASN A 3 15.76 5.33 7.28
C ASN A 3 14.70 6.40 6.94
N SER A 4 14.94 7.21 5.90
CA SER A 4 14.07 8.31 5.45
C SER A 4 12.81 7.86 4.69
N LYS A 5 12.70 6.57 4.31
CA LYS A 5 11.59 6.06 3.46
C LYS A 5 10.46 5.35 4.21
N ILE A 6 10.54 5.16 5.53
CA ILE A 6 9.44 4.58 6.31
C ILE A 6 8.51 5.71 6.80
N ILE A 7 7.77 6.32 5.88
CA ILE A 7 6.61 7.11 6.27
C ILE A 7 5.57 6.11 6.78
N THR A 8 5.36 6.10 8.10
CA THR A 8 4.34 5.28 8.73
C THR A 8 2.98 5.56 8.10
N ILE A 9 2.22 4.51 7.76
CA ILE A 9 0.88 4.61 7.15
C ILE A 9 -0.06 5.53 7.92
N ARG A 10 0.13 5.66 9.25
CA ARG A 10 -0.56 6.65 10.10
C ARG A 10 -0.33 8.10 9.62
N LYS A 11 0.90 8.47 9.27
CA LYS A 11 1.24 9.80 8.72
C LYS A 11 0.56 10.00 7.35
N ILE A 12 0.55 8.99 6.49
CA ILE A 12 -0.14 9.06 5.18
C ILE A 12 -1.64 9.30 5.38
N ILE A 13 -2.28 8.55 6.27
CA ILE A 13 -3.71 8.72 6.58
C ILE A 13 -4.01 10.09 7.16
N HIS A 14 -3.16 10.57 8.08
CA HIS A 14 -3.29 11.89 8.65
C HIS A 14 -3.19 12.97 7.56
N LEU A 15 -2.20 12.86 6.67
CA LEU A 15 -2.00 13.77 5.56
C LEU A 15 -3.21 13.78 4.62
N VAL A 16 -3.74 12.62 4.25
CA VAL A 16 -4.93 12.52 3.40
C VAL A 16 -6.17 13.12 4.08
N ARG A 17 -6.34 12.94 5.40
CA ARG A 17 -7.43 13.61 6.14
C ARG A 17 -7.27 15.12 6.16
N LYS A 18 -6.04 15.62 6.35
CA LYS A 18 -5.75 17.05 6.35
C LYS A 18 -6.05 17.67 4.98
N ILE A 19 -5.66 16.97 3.90
CA ILE A 19 -6.00 17.36 2.51
C ILE A 19 -7.52 17.37 2.32
N ASN A 20 -8.25 16.34 2.72
CA ASN A 20 -9.71 16.34 2.58
C ASN A 20 -10.40 17.48 3.37
N LYS A 21 -9.83 17.93 4.49
CA LYS A 21 -10.32 19.13 5.19
C LYS A 21 -10.00 20.42 4.43
N MET A 22 -8.77 20.55 3.93
CA MET A 22 -8.36 21.71 3.10
C MET A 22 -9.21 21.84 1.85
N LYS A 23 -9.74 20.73 1.31
CA LYS A 23 -10.65 20.77 0.17
C LYS A 23 -11.90 21.63 0.39
N ILE A 24 -12.37 21.78 1.63
CA ILE A 24 -13.50 22.66 1.96
C ILE A 24 -13.12 24.14 1.76
N ILE A 25 -11.84 24.47 2.00
CA ILE A 25 -11.32 25.84 1.98
C ILE A 25 -10.85 26.23 0.57
N PHE A 26 -10.33 25.28 -0.20
CA PHE A 26 -9.71 25.51 -1.52
C PHE A 26 -10.52 24.90 -2.68
N GLN A 27 -11.86 24.96 -2.62
CA GLN A 27 -12.73 24.29 -3.61
C GLN A 27 -12.50 24.74 -5.07
N GLU A 28 -12.02 25.96 -5.28
CA GLU A 28 -11.79 26.55 -6.61
C GLU A 28 -10.31 26.59 -7.03
N ASP A 29 -9.41 26.08 -6.18
CA ASP A 29 -7.97 26.09 -6.46
C ASP A 29 -7.60 24.97 -7.46
N LYS A 30 -7.28 25.37 -8.70
CA LYS A 30 -6.85 24.47 -9.78
C LYS A 30 -5.61 23.63 -9.41
N LEU A 31 -4.71 24.15 -8.57
CA LEU A 31 -3.52 23.40 -8.12
C LEU A 31 -3.93 22.30 -7.14
N PHE A 32 -4.81 22.64 -6.19
CA PHE A 32 -5.36 21.71 -5.22
C PHE A 32 -6.11 20.56 -5.91
N ASP A 33 -6.89 20.86 -6.94
CA ASP A 33 -7.58 19.88 -7.77
C ASP A 33 -6.63 18.94 -8.52
N LYS A 34 -5.50 19.46 -9.04
CA LYS A 34 -4.47 18.61 -9.66
C LYS A 34 -3.83 17.68 -8.63
N ILE A 35 -3.47 18.20 -7.45
CA ILE A 35 -2.83 17.41 -6.38
C ILE A 35 -3.77 16.30 -5.89
N THR A 36 -5.04 16.60 -5.65
CA THR A 36 -6.02 15.61 -5.21
C THR A 36 -6.23 14.51 -6.25
N LYS A 37 -6.31 14.84 -7.54
CA LYS A 37 -6.37 13.85 -8.64
C LYS A 37 -5.15 12.93 -8.67
N ILE A 38 -3.94 13.46 -8.42
CA ILE A 38 -2.71 12.65 -8.36
C ILE A 38 -2.75 11.67 -7.20
N ILE A 39 -3.16 12.12 -6.02
CA ILE A 39 -3.28 11.28 -4.82
C ILE A 39 -4.33 10.19 -5.03
N GLU A 40 -5.49 10.56 -5.57
CA GLU A 40 -6.57 9.65 -5.90
C GLU A 40 -6.12 8.55 -6.87
N LYS A 41 -5.40 8.92 -7.94
CA LYS A 41 -4.80 7.96 -8.89
C LYS A 41 -3.82 7.01 -8.20
N LYS A 42 -2.99 7.50 -7.29
CA LYS A 42 -2.07 6.65 -6.50
C LYS A 42 -2.84 5.67 -5.60
N LEU A 43 -3.89 6.12 -4.91
CA LEU A 43 -4.71 5.27 -4.04
C LEU A 43 -5.49 4.20 -4.82
N LEU A 44 -5.97 4.52 -6.03
CA LEU A 44 -6.58 3.56 -6.96
C LEU A 44 -5.58 2.48 -7.40
N ASN A 45 -4.37 2.90 -7.80
CA ASN A 45 -3.30 1.99 -8.19
C ASN A 45 -2.89 1.06 -7.04
N LEU A 46 -2.83 1.60 -5.82
CA LEU A 46 -2.61 0.82 -4.61
C LEU A 46 -3.79 -0.07 -4.26
N GLY A 47 -4.98 0.15 -4.82
CA GLY A 47 -6.18 -0.64 -4.51
C GLY A 47 -6.81 -0.33 -3.16
N ILE A 48 -6.48 0.82 -2.56
CA ILE A 48 -7.00 1.27 -1.28
C ILE A 48 -8.42 1.81 -1.44
N ILE A 49 -8.67 2.49 -2.56
CA ILE A 49 -10.01 2.88 -2.99
C ILE A 49 -10.42 2.03 -4.19
N LYS A 50 -11.72 1.76 -4.29
CA LYS A 50 -12.31 1.00 -5.40
C LYS A 50 -12.62 1.92 -6.59
N ASP A 51 -13.22 3.06 -6.29
CA ASP A 51 -13.71 4.02 -7.29
C ASP A 51 -13.30 5.44 -6.91
N LYS A 52 -13.24 6.32 -7.91
CA LYS A 52 -12.87 7.74 -7.77
C LYS A 52 -13.76 8.48 -6.76
N GLU A 53 -15.06 8.20 -6.79
CA GLU A 53 -16.05 8.82 -5.92
C GLU A 53 -15.83 8.56 -4.42
N ARG A 54 -15.17 7.44 -4.07
CA ARG A 54 -14.88 7.13 -2.65
C ARG A 54 -13.86 8.09 -2.03
N PHE A 55 -12.96 8.67 -2.82
CA PHE A 55 -12.00 9.64 -2.28
C PHE A 55 -12.69 10.93 -1.82
N LYS A 56 -13.73 11.35 -2.55
CA LYS A 56 -14.51 12.55 -2.24
C LYS A 56 -15.44 12.36 -1.03
N ASN A 57 -16.09 11.19 -0.91
CA ASN A 57 -17.23 11.04 -0.01
C ASN A 57 -16.98 10.14 1.23
N LYS A 58 -15.88 9.39 1.31
CA LYS A 58 -15.65 8.43 2.42
C LYS A 58 -14.31 8.65 3.13
N LYS A 59 -14.38 8.78 4.46
CA LYS A 59 -13.20 8.77 5.36
C LYS A 59 -12.41 7.48 5.11
N LEU A 60 -11.23 7.61 4.50
CA LEU A 60 -10.28 6.51 4.35
C LEU A 60 -9.96 5.88 5.72
N LYS A 61 -10.21 4.57 5.82
CA LYS A 61 -9.97 3.78 7.03
C LYS A 61 -8.60 3.13 6.99
N TYR A 62 -7.96 3.04 8.15
CA TYR A 62 -6.64 2.40 8.28
C TYR A 62 -6.62 0.96 7.77
N HIS A 63 -7.70 0.20 7.99
CA HIS A 63 -7.76 -1.18 7.55
C HIS A 63 -7.62 -1.33 6.01
N GLU A 64 -8.01 -0.33 5.21
CA GLU A 64 -7.90 -0.42 3.74
C GLU A 64 -6.44 -0.34 3.31
N PHE A 65 -5.62 0.45 4.02
CA PHE A 65 -4.17 0.45 3.82
C PHE A 65 -3.55 -0.85 4.31
N GLN A 66 -3.99 -1.37 5.47
CA GLN A 66 -3.46 -2.64 5.99
C GLN A 66 -3.66 -3.80 5.02
N LYS A 67 -4.81 -3.87 4.33
CA LYS A 67 -5.08 -4.89 3.30
C LYS A 67 -4.06 -4.88 2.16
N ARG A 68 -3.34 -3.77 1.96
CA ARG A 68 -2.33 -3.60 0.91
C ARG A 68 -0.89 -3.68 1.43
N MET A 69 -0.69 -3.90 2.74
CA MET A 69 0.64 -4.18 3.29
C MET A 69 1.17 -5.51 2.73
N PHE A 70 2.47 -5.57 2.44
CA PHE A 70 3.09 -6.70 1.76
C PHE A 70 2.82 -8.04 2.44
N TYR A 71 2.98 -8.13 3.77
CA TYR A 71 2.69 -9.38 4.49
C TYR A 71 1.23 -9.85 4.33
N ARG A 72 0.25 -8.94 4.25
CA ARG A 72 -1.16 -9.29 4.03
C ARG A 72 -1.42 -9.71 2.59
N VAL A 73 -0.80 -9.03 1.64
CA VAL A 73 -0.91 -9.37 0.22
C VAL A 73 -0.28 -10.74 -0.04
N LEU A 74 0.86 -11.04 0.57
CA LEU A 74 1.52 -12.34 0.51
C LEU A 74 0.63 -13.45 1.10
N LYS A 75 0.09 -13.25 2.31
CA LYS A 75 -0.87 -14.18 2.94
C LYS A 75 -2.10 -14.44 2.07
N LYS A 76 -2.60 -13.39 1.41
CA LYS A 76 -3.75 -13.52 0.48
C LYS A 76 -3.39 -14.33 -0.76
N LYS A 77 -2.17 -14.18 -1.29
CA LYS A 77 -1.68 -14.90 -2.47
C LYS A 77 -1.35 -16.36 -2.20
N ILE A 78 -0.90 -16.67 -0.99
CA ILE A 78 -0.50 -18.02 -0.59
C ILE A 78 -1.33 -18.41 0.64
N PRO A 79 -2.54 -18.98 0.45
CA PRO A 79 -3.51 -19.20 1.52
C PRO A 79 -3.00 -20.07 2.67
N LYS A 80 -2.01 -20.94 2.39
CA LYS A 80 -1.36 -21.82 3.38
C LYS A 80 -0.46 -21.06 4.36
N LEU A 81 -0.13 -19.79 4.12
CA LEU A 81 0.70 -18.99 5.03
C LEU A 81 -0.12 -18.36 6.15
N THR A 82 0.42 -18.39 7.36
CA THR A 82 -0.04 -17.53 8.46
C THR A 82 0.50 -16.10 8.26
N LEU A 83 -0.08 -15.13 8.98
CA LEU A 83 0.42 -13.75 8.96
C LEU A 83 1.86 -13.66 9.50
N SER A 84 2.15 -14.39 10.58
CA SER A 84 3.50 -14.45 11.17
C SER A 84 4.52 -15.04 10.22
N LEU A 85 4.17 -16.14 9.54
CA LEU A 85 5.06 -16.74 8.55
C LEU A 85 5.27 -15.83 7.33
N SER A 86 4.24 -15.10 6.90
CA SER A 86 4.35 -14.12 5.82
C SER A 86 5.35 -13.01 6.16
N ILE A 87 5.30 -12.48 7.39
CA ILE A 87 6.27 -11.49 7.89
C ILE A 87 7.68 -12.10 7.91
N LYS A 88 7.83 -13.31 8.47
CA LYS A 88 9.12 -14.00 8.57
C LYS A 88 9.75 -14.23 7.20
N LEU A 89 9.00 -14.70 6.21
CA LEU A 89 9.50 -14.93 4.85
C LEU A 89 10.02 -13.63 4.20
N ILE A 90 9.32 -12.51 4.41
CA ILE A 90 9.74 -11.21 3.89
C ILE A 90 11.04 -10.76 4.56
N LEU A 91 11.11 -10.81 5.90
CA LEU A 91 12.31 -10.44 6.66
C LEU A 91 13.51 -11.32 6.31
N CYS A 92 13.29 -12.62 6.09
CA CYS A 92 14.30 -13.57 5.65
C CYS A 92 14.64 -13.48 4.15
N ARG A 93 14.16 -12.45 3.44
CA ARG A 93 14.44 -12.21 2.01
C ARG A 93 14.03 -13.38 1.11
N LYS A 94 12.94 -14.08 1.44
CA LYS A 94 12.43 -15.27 0.71
C LYS A 94 11.31 -14.97 -0.28
N VAL A 95 11.02 -13.69 -0.50
CA VAL A 95 9.94 -13.24 -1.36
C VAL A 95 10.48 -12.25 -2.38
N LEU A 96 10.17 -12.50 -3.64
CA LEU A 96 10.50 -11.64 -4.76
C LEU A 96 9.25 -10.91 -5.24
N ILE A 97 9.41 -9.65 -5.62
CA ILE A 97 8.43 -8.87 -6.38
C ILE A 97 9.16 -8.38 -7.62
N ASN A 98 8.67 -8.70 -8.81
CA ASN A 98 9.36 -8.34 -10.07
C ASN A 98 10.85 -8.75 -10.09
N ASN A 99 11.19 -9.91 -9.53
CA ASN A 99 12.57 -10.41 -9.37
C ASN A 99 13.46 -9.59 -8.42
N GLU A 100 12.92 -8.61 -7.71
CA GLU A 100 13.63 -7.87 -6.66
C GLU A 100 13.27 -8.38 -5.27
N ILE A 101 14.24 -8.38 -4.36
CA ILE A 101 14.04 -8.72 -2.95
C ILE A 101 13.57 -7.48 -2.20
N ILE A 102 12.40 -7.58 -1.59
CA ILE A 102 11.87 -6.55 -0.68
C ILE A 102 11.80 -7.16 0.72
N ASN A 103 12.48 -6.54 1.69
CA ASN A 103 12.59 -7.03 3.06
C ASN A 103 11.75 -6.26 4.09
N ASP A 104 10.95 -5.28 3.65
CA ASP A 104 10.01 -4.56 4.51
C ASP A 104 8.60 -5.17 4.40
N PRO A 105 8.09 -5.85 5.44
CA PRO A 105 6.74 -6.44 5.42
C PRO A 105 5.63 -5.40 5.41
N PHE A 106 5.89 -4.17 5.84
CA PHE A 106 4.87 -3.12 6.00
C PHE A 106 4.74 -2.21 4.78
N VAL A 107 5.57 -2.41 3.76
CA VAL A 107 5.46 -1.67 2.50
C VAL A 107 4.11 -1.90 1.82
N LEU A 108 3.57 -0.87 1.17
CA LEU A 108 2.32 -0.97 0.42
C LEU A 108 2.58 -1.54 -0.97
N ILE A 109 1.86 -2.60 -1.31
CA ILE A 109 1.96 -3.25 -2.62
C ILE A 109 0.86 -2.72 -3.55
N SER A 110 1.30 -2.17 -4.68
CA SER A 110 0.41 -1.79 -5.79
C SER A 110 -0.27 -3.01 -6.40
N LYS A 111 -1.52 -2.85 -6.89
CA LYS A 111 -2.24 -3.93 -7.58
C LYS A 111 -1.44 -4.52 -8.75
N LYS A 112 -0.68 -3.68 -9.44
CA LYS A 112 0.14 -4.08 -10.60
C LYS A 112 1.22 -5.11 -10.25
N PHE A 113 1.76 -5.06 -9.03
CA PHE A 113 2.83 -5.95 -8.57
C PHE A 113 2.32 -7.15 -7.78
N GLU A 114 1.01 -7.24 -7.51
CA GLU A 114 0.45 -8.35 -6.73
C GLU A 114 0.64 -9.69 -7.43
N ASN A 115 0.60 -9.72 -8.76
CA ASN A 115 0.76 -10.95 -9.55
C ASN A 115 2.22 -11.37 -9.76
N SER A 116 3.19 -10.49 -9.49
CA SER A 116 4.61 -10.81 -9.63
C SER A 116 5.28 -11.29 -8.34
N ILE A 117 4.50 -11.42 -7.26
CA ILE A 117 4.96 -11.96 -5.99
C ILE A 117 5.29 -13.46 -6.17
N LYS A 118 6.53 -13.83 -5.88
CA LYS A 118 7.01 -15.23 -5.91
C LYS A 118 7.79 -15.56 -4.66
N LEU A 119 7.70 -16.79 -4.17
CA LEU A 119 8.63 -17.30 -3.17
C LEU A 119 9.91 -17.77 -3.88
N ILE A 120 11.05 -17.52 -3.27
CA ILE A 120 12.30 -18.14 -3.68
C ILE A 120 12.18 -19.63 -3.34
N LYS A 121 12.10 -20.49 -4.37
CA LYS A 121 12.13 -21.95 -4.18
C LYS A 121 13.45 -22.33 -3.50
N TYR A 122 13.37 -23.10 -2.44
CA TYR A 122 14.52 -23.81 -1.88
C TYR A 122 14.66 -25.17 -2.56
N PRO A 123 15.89 -25.68 -2.77
CA PRO A 123 16.15 -26.97 -3.40
C PRO A 123 16.03 -28.15 -2.42
N PHE A 124 15.03 -28.16 -1.52
CA PHE A 124 14.84 -29.25 -0.56
C PHE A 124 13.47 -29.94 -0.71
N TYR A 125 13.09 -30.21 -1.96
CA TYR A 125 12.16 -31.27 -2.34
C TYR A 125 12.74 -31.98 -3.55
#